data_AF-A0A1A9WZ53-F1
#
_entry.id   AF-A0A1A9WZ53-F1
#
_cell.length_a   1.000
_cell.length_b   1.000
_cell.length_c   1.000
_cell.angle_alpha   90.00
_cell.angle_beta   90.00
_cell.angle_gamma   90.00
#
_symmetry.space_group_name_H-M   'P 1'
#
loop_
_entity.id
_entity.type
_entity.pdbx_description
1 polymer ?
#
loop_
_entity_poly.entity_id
_entity_poly.type
_entity_poly.pdbx_seq_one_letter_code
_entity_poly.pdbx_strand_id
1 'polypeptide(L)'
;MESGAVQLGNFINYYQFNSAEQRLDLLPKDHWTTGEDCNVTQPYLVLDVGCNSGVFTQLLQKFLTQIMTPREIKIYAVDLDPDLIRRAQMDNNCDNITFDCVDVMVANDFTKILDYLDKYKRTKFDAICCFSITMWIHLNHDDTGLQEFLRKLCSLSEIFVVEPQPWKCYQTAERRMKKRPRHPKNR
;
A
#
# COMPACT_ATOMS: atom_id res chain seq x y z
N MET A 1 5.43 -19.57 12.43
CA MET A 1 5.43 -18.73 11.21
C MET A 1 4.60 -19.46 10.16
N GLU A 2 3.28 -19.51 10.33
CA GLU A 2 2.25 -18.49 9.97
C GLU A 2 1.68 -18.78 8.58
N SER A 3 0.67 -19.66 8.53
CA SER A 3 0.01 -20.06 7.30
C SER A 3 -0.68 -18.91 6.56
N GLY A 4 -0.97 -17.79 7.23
CA GLY A 4 -1.58 -16.59 6.64
C GLY A 4 -0.60 -15.70 5.88
N ALA A 5 0.64 -15.58 6.37
CA ALA A 5 1.71 -14.76 5.77
C ALA A 5 1.97 -15.06 4.27
N VAL A 6 1.82 -16.34 3.91
CA VAL A 6 2.07 -16.84 2.56
C VAL A 6 0.88 -16.63 1.62
N GLN A 7 -0.34 -16.51 2.15
CA GLN A 7 -1.57 -16.38 1.37
C GLN A 7 -1.85 -14.93 0.97
N LEU A 8 -1.51 -13.99 1.85
CA LEU A 8 -1.84 -12.57 1.67
C LEU A 8 -0.60 -11.73 1.31
N GLY A 9 0.59 -12.32 1.34
CA GLY A 9 1.83 -11.64 0.94
C GLY A 9 2.46 -10.77 2.03
N ASN A 10 1.95 -10.82 3.26
CA ASN A 10 2.42 -10.15 4.46
C ASN A 10 3.73 -10.77 5.00
N PHE A 11 4.78 -10.77 4.17
CA PHE A 11 6.09 -11.26 4.58
C PHE A 11 6.79 -10.25 5.51
N ILE A 12 7.09 -10.68 6.73
CA ILE A 12 7.82 -9.88 7.74
C ILE A 12 9.17 -9.37 7.22
N ASN A 13 9.85 -10.18 6.40
CA ASN A 13 11.19 -9.89 5.91
C ASN A 13 11.17 -9.34 4.46
N TYR A 14 10.07 -8.77 3.99
CA TYR A 14 9.92 -8.34 2.59
C TYR A 14 11.10 -7.46 2.12
N TYR A 15 11.47 -6.46 2.92
CA TYR A 15 12.55 -5.52 2.59
C TYR A 15 13.97 -6.04 2.87
N GLN A 16 14.13 -7.24 3.45
CA GLN A 16 15.44 -7.92 3.49
C GLN A 16 15.80 -8.52 2.11
N PHE A 17 14.80 -8.78 1.27
CA PHE A 17 14.97 -9.41 -0.04
C PHE A 17 14.65 -8.48 -1.21
N ASN A 18 13.92 -7.39 -0.98
CA ASN A 18 13.58 -6.37 -1.97
C ASN A 18 14.05 -5.01 -1.45
N SER A 19 15.05 -4.40 -2.07
CA SER A 19 15.57 -3.11 -1.60
C SER A 19 14.54 -2.00 -1.80
N ALA A 20 14.23 -1.31 -0.71
CA ALA A 20 13.31 -0.17 -0.71
C ALA A 20 13.93 1.03 -1.44
N GLU A 21 15.26 1.19 -1.35
CA GLU A 21 16.04 2.23 -2.01
C GLU A 21 16.05 2.04 -3.52
N GLN A 22 16.27 0.82 -4.01
CA GLN A 22 16.20 0.53 -5.44
C GLN A 22 14.81 0.81 -6.02
N ARG A 23 13.74 0.56 -5.25
CA ARG A 23 12.38 0.96 -5.65
C ARG A 23 12.25 2.48 -5.73
N LEU A 24 12.81 3.21 -4.76
CA LEU A 24 12.77 4.66 -4.73
C LEU A 24 13.49 5.28 -5.94
N ASP A 25 14.62 4.70 -6.38
CA ASP A 25 15.39 5.16 -7.54
C ASP A 25 14.60 5.11 -8.87
N LEU A 26 13.57 4.27 -8.94
CA LEU A 26 12.70 4.16 -10.11
C LEU A 26 11.59 5.22 -10.14
N LEU A 27 11.36 5.95 -9.05
CA LEU A 27 10.31 6.94 -8.98
C LEU A 27 10.72 8.23 -9.70
N PRO A 28 10.01 8.64 -10.76
CA PRO A 28 10.33 9.87 -11.45
C PRO A 28 9.96 11.07 -10.57
N LYS A 29 10.86 12.05 -10.45
CA LYS A 29 10.64 13.22 -9.59
C LYS A 29 9.53 14.14 -10.11
N ASP A 30 9.37 14.23 -11.43
CA ASP A 30 8.52 15.26 -12.06
C ASP A 30 7.06 14.82 -12.27
N HIS A 31 6.67 13.61 -11.83
CA HIS A 31 5.32 13.07 -12.07
C HIS A 31 4.42 13.09 -10.82
N TRP A 32 4.89 13.69 -9.73
CA TRP A 32 4.15 13.75 -8.47
C TRP A 32 3.28 15.00 -8.34
N THR A 33 3.40 15.95 -9.26
CA THR A 33 2.56 17.16 -9.28
C THR A 33 1.56 17.07 -10.42
N THR A 34 0.37 17.62 -10.20
CA THR A 34 -0.60 17.85 -11.28
C THR A 34 -0.66 19.34 -11.57
N GLY A 35 -1.00 19.71 -12.81
CA GLY A 35 -1.00 21.12 -13.23
C GLY A 35 -1.96 22.04 -12.45
N GLU A 36 -2.78 21.48 -11.55
CA GLU A 36 -3.74 22.18 -10.69
C GLU A 36 -3.23 22.38 -9.24
N ASP A 37 -1.92 22.25 -8.98
CA ASP A 37 -1.28 22.52 -7.68
C ASP A 37 -1.31 24.02 -7.30
N CYS A 38 -2.51 24.59 -7.20
CA CYS A 38 -2.78 26.00 -6.97
C CYS A 38 -2.77 26.37 -5.47
N ASN A 39 -2.78 25.39 -4.57
CA ASN A 39 -3.07 25.62 -3.15
C ASN A 39 -2.07 24.97 -2.20
N VAL A 40 -0.87 25.56 -2.14
CA VAL A 40 0.26 25.16 -1.27
C VAL A 40 -0.12 25.16 0.23
N THR A 41 -1.26 25.75 0.60
CA THR A 41 -1.76 25.79 1.99
C THR A 41 -2.28 24.46 2.52
N GLN A 42 -2.66 23.53 1.64
CA GLN A 42 -3.16 22.21 2.04
C GLN A 42 -2.06 21.15 1.89
N PRO A 43 -1.99 20.17 2.81
CA PRO A 43 -1.03 19.09 2.68
C PRO A 43 -1.28 18.28 1.40
N TYR A 44 -0.20 17.74 0.85
CA TYR A 44 -0.23 16.72 -0.19
C TYR A 44 -0.51 15.36 0.48
N LEU A 45 -1.63 14.75 0.14
CA LEU A 45 -2.10 13.51 0.74
C LEU A 45 -1.73 12.31 -0.11
N VAL A 46 -1.08 11.33 0.52
CA VAL A 46 -0.70 10.05 -0.09
C VAL A 46 -1.39 8.91 0.63
N LEU A 47 -1.91 7.93 -0.12
CA LEU A 47 -2.29 6.62 0.40
C LEU A 47 -1.28 5.57 -0.07
N ASP A 48 -0.64 4.86 0.86
CA ASP A 48 0.24 3.71 0.57
C ASP A 48 -0.47 2.40 0.94
N VAL A 49 -0.89 1.62 -0.06
CA VAL A 49 -1.66 0.39 0.14
C VAL A 49 -0.75 -0.83 0.15
N GLY A 50 -0.86 -1.62 1.22
CA GLY A 50 0.01 -2.75 1.53
C GLY A 50 1.40 -2.28 1.93
N CYS A 51 1.45 -1.35 2.89
CA CYS A 51 2.69 -0.71 3.34
C CYS A 51 3.67 -1.68 4.03
N ASN A 52 3.24 -2.91 4.33
CA ASN A 52 3.98 -3.89 5.10
C ASN A 52 4.42 -3.28 6.45
N SER A 53 5.69 -3.44 6.86
CA SER A 53 6.23 -2.84 8.08
C SER A 53 6.63 -1.36 7.92
N GLY A 54 6.20 -0.67 6.85
CA GLY A 54 6.39 0.77 6.68
C GLY A 54 7.78 1.25 6.25
N VAL A 55 8.73 0.35 5.96
CA VAL A 55 10.11 0.72 5.58
C VAL A 55 10.14 1.62 4.34
N PHE A 56 9.46 1.20 3.26
CA PHE A 56 9.38 2.01 2.05
C PHE A 56 8.55 3.27 2.23
N THR A 57 7.45 3.20 3.00
CA THR A 57 6.60 4.35 3.32
C THR A 57 7.40 5.50 3.92
N GLN A 58 8.33 5.20 4.84
CA GLN A 58 9.22 6.22 5.43
C GLN A 58 10.20 6.82 4.40
N LEU A 59 10.72 6.01 3.47
CA LEU A 59 11.57 6.51 2.37
C LEU A 59 10.77 7.38 1.40
N LEU A 60 9.56 6.97 1.05
CA LEU A 60 8.63 7.71 0.20
C LEU A 60 8.30 9.08 0.83
N GLN A 61 8.02 9.14 2.14
CA GLN A 61 7.76 10.39 2.84
C GLN A 61 8.93 11.38 2.71
N LYS A 62 10.16 10.90 2.93
CA LYS A 62 11.37 11.72 2.81
C LYS A 62 11.58 12.21 1.38
N PHE A 63 11.43 11.32 0.41
CA PHE A 63 11.56 11.63 -1.02
C PHE A 63 10.55 12.70 -1.46
N LEU A 64 9.27 12.53 -1.16
CA LEU A 64 8.22 13.48 -1.55
C LEU A 64 8.42 14.84 -0.88
N THR A 65 8.83 14.85 0.38
CA THR A 65 9.13 16.10 1.11
C THR A 65 10.25 16.89 0.43
N GLN A 66 11.28 16.19 -0.06
CA GLN A 66 12.39 16.83 -0.79
C GLN A 66 11.95 17.44 -2.12
N ILE A 67 11.06 16.78 -2.87
CA ILE A 67 10.64 17.26 -4.20
C ILE A 67 9.49 18.27 -4.16
N MET A 68 8.70 18.32 -3.08
CA MET A 68 7.51 19.18 -2.97
C MET A 68 7.62 20.33 -1.97
N THR A 69 8.81 20.59 -1.42
CA THR A 69 9.01 21.72 -0.50
C THR A 69 8.52 23.03 -1.13
N PRO A 70 7.71 23.86 -0.43
CA PRO A 70 7.40 23.81 1.00
C PRO A 70 6.10 23.10 1.39
N ARG A 71 5.43 22.40 0.46
CA ARG A 71 4.15 21.74 0.74
C ARG A 71 4.35 20.58 1.73
N GLU A 72 3.51 20.54 2.77
CA GLU A 72 3.53 19.44 3.75
C GLU A 72 3.07 18.14 3.09
N ILE A 73 3.80 17.04 3.30
CA ILE A 73 3.41 15.71 2.84
C ILE A 73 2.80 14.94 4.00
N LYS A 74 1.60 14.36 3.83
CA LYS A 74 1.02 13.41 4.77
C LYS A 74 0.70 12.08 4.10
N ILE A 75 1.19 10.99 4.68
CA ILE A 75 0.96 9.63 4.18
C ILE A 75 0.05 8.87 5.13
N TYR A 76 -1.06 8.36 4.60
CA TYR A 76 -1.85 7.30 5.24
C TYR A 76 -1.39 5.97 4.67
N ALA A 77 -0.88 5.08 5.51
CA ALA A 77 -0.27 3.83 5.10
C ALA A 77 -1.04 2.68 5.73
N VAL A 78 -1.54 1.78 4.88
CA VAL A 78 -2.43 0.73 5.31
C VAL A 78 -1.93 -0.64 4.90
N ASP A 79 -2.17 -1.62 5.76
CA ASP A 79 -1.89 -3.02 5.50
C ASP A 79 -2.96 -3.89 6.17
N LEU A 80 -3.16 -5.10 5.64
CA LEU A 80 -4.13 -6.05 6.16
C LEU A 80 -3.64 -6.73 7.44
N ASP A 81 -2.33 -6.78 7.66
CA ASP A 81 -1.73 -7.48 8.79
C ASP A 81 -1.52 -6.55 10.00
N PRO A 82 -2.25 -6.75 11.12
CA PRO A 82 -2.12 -5.93 12.32
C PRO A 82 -0.73 -6.06 12.98
N ASP A 83 -0.01 -7.17 12.80
CA ASP A 83 1.33 -7.36 13.34
C ASP A 83 2.35 -6.51 12.58
N LEU A 84 2.21 -6.42 11.26
CA LEU A 84 3.03 -5.54 10.42
C LEU A 84 2.75 -4.08 10.72
N ILE A 85 1.48 -3.70 10.86
CA ILE A 85 1.09 -2.34 11.24
C ILE A 85 1.64 -1.96 12.62
N ARG A 86 1.56 -2.84 13.61
CA ARG A 86 2.15 -2.56 14.92
C ARG A 86 3.66 -2.32 14.82
N ARG A 87 4.38 -3.10 14.02
CA ARG A 87 5.82 -2.87 13.79
C ARG A 87 6.06 -1.53 13.11
N ALA A 88 5.30 -1.23 12.06
CA ALA A 88 5.38 0.05 11.36
C ALA A 88 5.14 1.24 12.31
N GLN A 89 4.17 1.13 13.22
CA GLN A 89 3.89 2.15 14.25
C GLN A 89 5.02 2.28 15.28
N MET A 90 5.60 1.16 15.74
CA MET A 90 6.73 1.17 16.68
C MET A 90 7.99 1.80 16.08
N ASP A 91 8.22 1.56 14.79
CA ASP A 91 9.39 2.05 14.05
C ASP A 91 9.13 3.42 13.38
N ASN A 92 7.93 4.00 13.54
CA ASN A 92 7.59 5.28 12.94
C ASN A 92 8.28 6.43 13.68
N ASN A 93 9.12 7.17 12.96
CA ASN A 93 9.80 8.37 13.45
C ASN A 93 9.28 9.67 12.82
N CYS A 94 8.14 9.61 12.11
CA CYS A 94 7.58 10.71 11.36
C CYS A 94 6.11 10.94 11.69
N ASP A 95 5.80 12.11 12.27
CA ASP A 95 4.42 12.50 12.64
C ASP A 95 3.50 12.68 11.42
N ASN A 96 4.08 12.78 10.23
CA ASN A 96 3.37 12.92 8.97
C ASN A 96 3.02 11.59 8.29
N ILE A 97 3.26 10.46 8.98
CA ILE A 97 2.83 9.14 8.54
C ILE A 97 1.85 8.57 9.57
N THR A 98 0.68 8.14 9.10
CA THR A 98 -0.31 7.42 9.91
C THR A 98 -0.40 5.99 9.39
N PHE A 99 -0.11 5.01 10.24
CA PHE A 99 -0.23 3.58 9.93
C PHE A 99 -1.52 3.01 10.53
N ASP A 100 -2.29 2.26 9.75
CA ASP A 100 -3.53 1.63 10.20
C ASP A 100 -3.77 0.26 9.56
N CYS A 101 -4.44 -0.62 10.29
CA CYS A 101 -4.83 -1.94 9.82
C CYS A 101 -6.14 -1.83 9.05
N VAL A 102 -6.11 -2.09 7.75
CA VAL A 102 -7.25 -1.94 6.84
C VAL A 102 -7.25 -3.06 5.80
N ASP A 103 -8.34 -3.83 5.74
CA ASP A 103 -8.64 -4.63 4.56
C ASP A 103 -9.32 -3.76 3.49
N VAL A 104 -8.55 -3.35 2.48
CA VAL A 104 -9.03 -2.52 1.37
C VAL A 104 -10.11 -3.17 0.51
N MET A 105 -10.29 -4.49 0.61
CA MET A 105 -11.32 -5.23 -0.10
C MET A 105 -12.62 -5.34 0.72
N VAL A 106 -12.60 -5.06 2.02
CA VAL A 106 -13.77 -5.11 2.91
C VAL A 106 -14.38 -3.71 3.07
N ALA A 107 -15.65 -3.57 2.70
CA ALA A 107 -16.33 -2.27 2.65
C ALA A 107 -16.32 -1.50 3.99
N ASN A 108 -16.48 -2.21 5.12
CA ASN A 108 -16.49 -1.59 6.44
C ASN A 108 -15.09 -1.10 6.87
N ASP A 109 -14.04 -1.80 6.46
CA ASP A 109 -12.67 -1.37 6.76
C ASP A 109 -12.26 -0.22 5.84
N PHE A 110 -12.70 -0.27 4.58
CA PHE A 110 -12.46 0.78 3.58
C PHE A 110 -13.01 2.15 3.99
N THR A 111 -14.01 2.24 4.87
CA THR A 111 -14.50 3.54 5.36
C THR A 111 -13.41 4.33 6.08
N LYS A 112 -12.43 3.67 6.71
CA LYS A 112 -11.30 4.37 7.34
C LYS A 112 -10.49 5.23 6.37
N ILE A 113 -10.37 4.79 5.11
CA ILE A 113 -9.70 5.55 4.03
C ILE A 113 -10.53 6.79 3.67
N LEU A 114 -11.87 6.66 3.65
CA LEU A 114 -12.78 7.77 3.39
C LEU A 114 -12.78 8.76 4.55
N ASP A 115 -12.83 8.28 5.79
CA ASP A 115 -12.74 9.08 7.00
C ASP A 115 -11.43 9.88 7.06
N TYR A 116 -10.32 9.28 6.59
CA TYR A 116 -9.04 9.97 6.47
C TYR A 116 -9.11 11.13 5.47
N LEU A 117 -9.77 10.96 4.32
CA LEU A 117 -9.98 12.05 3.35
C LEU A 117 -10.89 13.15 3.92
N ASP A 118 -11.98 12.76 4.60
CA ASP A 118 -12.94 13.67 5.20
C ASP A 118 -12.31 14.54 6.29
N LYS A 119 -11.36 14.00 7.07
CA LYS A 119 -10.54 14.76 8.02
C LYS A 119 -9.85 15.98 7.37
N TYR A 120 -9.43 15.85 6.11
CA TYR A 120 -8.82 16.94 5.34
C TYR A 120 -9.79 17.64 4.38
N LYS A 121 -11.09 17.31 4.44
CA LYS A 121 -12.13 17.84 3.55
C LYS A 121 -11.79 17.63 2.07
N ARG A 122 -11.20 16.48 1.73
CA ARG A 122 -10.84 16.09 0.37
C ARG A 122 -11.74 14.95 -0.09
N THR A 123 -11.94 14.85 -1.40
CA THR A 123 -12.64 13.70 -2.03
C THR A 123 -11.68 12.70 -2.66
N LYS A 124 -10.39 13.07 -2.79
CA LYS A 124 -9.32 12.28 -3.40
C LYS A 124 -7.99 12.55 -2.71
N PHE A 125 -7.12 11.56 -2.74
CA PHE A 125 -5.70 11.70 -2.46
C PHE A 125 -5.00 12.33 -3.66
N ASP A 126 -3.95 13.11 -3.38
CA ASP A 126 -3.11 13.65 -4.44
C ASP A 126 -2.32 12.49 -5.11
N ALA A 127 -1.88 11.48 -4.34
CA ALA A 127 -1.39 10.21 -4.88
C ALA A 127 -1.89 8.98 -4.12
N ILE A 128 -2.14 7.89 -4.84
CA ILE A 128 -2.30 6.55 -4.25
C ILE A 128 -1.22 5.63 -4.83
N CYS A 129 -0.58 4.87 -3.96
CA CYS A 129 0.50 3.96 -4.29
C CYS A 129 0.13 2.51 -3.98
N CYS A 130 0.46 1.61 -4.91
CA CYS A 130 0.24 0.17 -4.79
C CYS A 130 1.50 -0.58 -5.26
N PHE A 131 2.44 -0.80 -4.34
CA PHE A 131 3.72 -1.42 -4.67
C PHE A 131 3.71 -2.92 -4.38
N SER A 132 3.81 -3.76 -5.41
CA SER A 132 3.91 -5.22 -5.21
C SER A 132 2.75 -5.83 -4.41
N ILE A 133 1.51 -5.37 -4.66
CA ILE A 133 0.31 -5.92 -4.01
C ILE A 133 -0.74 -6.50 -4.98
N THR A 134 -0.72 -6.08 -6.25
CA THR A 134 -1.76 -6.45 -7.23
C THR A 134 -1.90 -7.95 -7.43
N MET A 135 -0.79 -8.70 -7.42
CA MET A 135 -0.83 -10.17 -7.48
C MET A 135 -1.55 -10.78 -6.28
N TRP A 136 -1.38 -10.25 -5.07
CA TRP A 136 -2.03 -10.80 -3.87
C TRP A 136 -3.52 -10.53 -3.88
N ILE A 137 -3.94 -9.34 -4.31
CA ILE A 137 -5.36 -9.04 -4.54
C ILE A 137 -5.93 -10.00 -5.58
N HIS A 138 -5.25 -10.19 -6.71
CA HIS A 138 -5.70 -11.07 -7.78
C HIS A 138 -5.82 -12.53 -7.31
N LEU A 139 -4.81 -13.06 -6.61
CA LEU A 139 -4.81 -14.45 -6.15
C LEU A 139 -5.90 -14.74 -5.09
N ASN A 140 -6.35 -13.73 -4.34
CA ASN A 140 -7.33 -13.91 -3.26
C ASN A 140 -8.76 -13.50 -3.65
N HIS A 141 -8.94 -12.69 -4.69
CA HIS A 141 -10.25 -12.16 -5.10
C HIS A 141 -10.54 -12.27 -6.62
N ASP A 142 -9.72 -13.03 -7.34
CA ASP A 142 -9.78 -13.26 -8.78
C ASP A 142 -9.74 -11.94 -9.61
N ASP A 143 -10.00 -12.04 -10.91
CA ASP A 143 -10.03 -10.90 -11.83
C ASP A 143 -11.03 -9.83 -11.39
N THR A 144 -12.18 -10.24 -10.84
CA THR A 144 -13.24 -9.31 -10.40
C THR A 144 -12.74 -8.45 -9.25
N GLY A 145 -12.09 -9.05 -8.26
CA GLY A 145 -11.52 -8.32 -7.14
C GLY A 145 -10.38 -7.39 -7.56
N LEU A 146 -9.49 -7.82 -8.47
CA LEU A 146 -8.45 -6.95 -9.00
C LEU A 146 -9.04 -5.75 -9.74
N GLN A 147 -10.04 -5.95 -10.59
CA GLN A 147 -10.72 -4.86 -11.31
C GLN A 147 -11.41 -3.89 -10.35
N GLU A 148 -12.11 -4.42 -9.33
CA GLU A 148 -12.77 -3.60 -8.32
C GLU A 148 -11.77 -2.79 -7.50
N PHE A 149 -10.67 -3.42 -7.08
CA PHE A 149 -9.56 -2.78 -6.36
C PHE A 149 -8.99 -1.60 -7.15
N LEU A 150 -8.60 -1.84 -8.41
CA LEU A 150 -8.03 -0.81 -9.28
C LEU A 150 -9.03 0.33 -9.54
N ARG A 151 -10.30 0.00 -9.80
CA ARG A 151 -11.36 1.00 -10.04
C ARG A 151 -11.61 1.88 -8.82
N LYS A 152 -11.72 1.28 -7.63
CA LYS A 152 -11.93 2.02 -6.37
C LYS A 152 -10.78 2.99 -6.11
N LEU A 153 -9.55 2.51 -6.12
CA LEU A 153 -8.39 3.37 -5.82
C LEU A 153 -8.18 4.44 -6.88
N CYS A 154 -8.33 4.11 -8.17
CA CYS A 154 -8.24 5.10 -9.24
C CYS A 154 -9.28 6.22 -9.07
N SER A 155 -10.50 5.92 -8.64
CA SER A 155 -11.53 6.94 -8.40
C SER A 155 -11.21 7.90 -7.24
N LEU A 156 -10.33 7.48 -6.32
CA LEU A 156 -9.91 8.24 -5.14
C LEU A 156 -8.54 8.92 -5.30
N SER A 157 -7.95 8.89 -6.50
CA SER A 157 -6.61 9.42 -6.74
C SER A 157 -6.62 10.51 -7.83
N GLU A 158 -5.73 11.49 -7.71
CA GLU A 158 -5.27 12.27 -8.87
C GLU A 158 -4.14 11.55 -9.61
N ILE A 159 -3.18 11.00 -8.86
CA ILE A 159 -2.10 10.16 -9.40
C ILE A 159 -2.22 8.74 -8.83
N PHE A 160 -2.27 7.73 -9.69
CA PHE A 160 -2.29 6.32 -9.27
C PHE A 160 -1.03 5.58 -9.70
N VAL A 161 -0.18 5.26 -8.73
CA VAL A 161 1.11 4.59 -8.94
C VAL A 161 0.97 3.10 -8.63
N VAL A 162 1.26 2.25 -9.63
CA VAL A 162 1.13 0.80 -9.50
C VAL A 162 2.41 0.10 -9.93
N GLU A 163 2.96 -0.75 -9.06
CA GLU A 163 4.03 -1.69 -9.39
C GLU A 163 3.44 -3.12 -9.44
N PRO A 164 3.01 -3.60 -10.62
CA PRO A 164 2.46 -4.94 -10.75
C PRO A 164 3.54 -6.01 -10.71
N GLN A 165 3.29 -7.13 -10.02
CA GLN A 165 4.24 -8.25 -10.04
C GLN A 165 4.14 -9.06 -11.33
N PRO A 166 5.27 -9.47 -11.95
CA PRO A 166 5.24 -10.29 -13.16
C PRO A 166 4.63 -11.68 -12.95
N TRP A 167 4.12 -12.29 -14.03
CA TRP A 167 3.48 -13.62 -14.00
C TRP A 167 4.34 -14.75 -13.38
N LYS A 168 5.67 -14.68 -13.50
CA LYS A 168 6.58 -15.65 -12.85
C LYS A 168 6.39 -15.69 -11.32
N CYS A 169 6.00 -14.58 -10.71
CA CYS A 169 5.73 -14.48 -9.29
C CYS A 169 4.43 -15.22 -8.91
N TYR A 170 3.41 -15.18 -9.77
CA TYR A 170 2.14 -15.92 -9.58
C TYR A 170 2.39 -17.42 -9.46
N GLN A 171 3.16 -18.01 -10.39
CA GLN A 171 3.47 -19.45 -10.36
C GLN A 171 4.20 -19.85 -9.06
N THR A 172 5.08 -18.98 -8.57
CA THR A 172 5.84 -19.22 -7.35
C THR A 172 4.93 -19.12 -6.13
N ALA A 173 4.07 -18.11 -6.06
CA ALA A 173 3.10 -17.93 -4.99
C ALA A 173 2.11 -19.10 -4.96
N GLU A 174 1.53 -19.49 -6.10
CA GLU A 174 0.59 -20.60 -6.23
C GLU A 174 1.21 -21.93 -5.75
N ARG A 175 2.46 -22.22 -6.13
CA ARG A 175 3.18 -23.40 -5.63
C ARG A 175 3.37 -23.38 -4.11
N ARG A 176 3.66 -22.21 -3.53
CA ARG A 176 3.79 -22.05 -2.06
C ARG A 176 2.45 -22.27 -1.37
N MET A 177 1.37 -21.74 -1.93
CA MET A 177 0.00 -21.93 -1.40
C MET A 177 -0.48 -23.38 -1.50
N LYS A 178 -0.13 -24.11 -2.57
CA LYS A 178 -0.54 -25.52 -2.80
C LYS A 178 0.23 -26.56 -1.97
N LYS A 179 1.45 -26.28 -1.51
CA LYS A 179 2.33 -27.24 -0.79
C LYS A 179 1.89 -27.60 0.64
N ARG A 180 0.62 -27.36 1.00
CA ARG A 180 0.07 -27.70 2.32
C ARG A 180 -0.55 -29.11 2.29
N PRO A 181 -0.28 -29.98 3.30
CA PRO A 181 -1.06 -31.19 3.49
C PRO A 181 -2.51 -30.80 3.78
N ARG A 182 -3.48 -31.36 3.07
CA ARG A 182 -4.89 -31.32 3.49
C ARG A 182 -4.93 -31.91 4.91
N HIS A 183 -5.42 -31.17 5.90
CA HIS A 183 -5.77 -31.80 7.18
C HIS A 183 -6.73 -32.96 6.88
N PRO A 184 -6.49 -34.17 7.43
CA PRO A 184 -7.43 -35.27 7.24
C PRO A 184 -8.77 -34.83 7.82
N LYS A 185 -9.84 -34.98 7.01
CA LYS A 185 -11.20 -34.86 7.52
C LYS A 185 -11.37 -35.96 8.57
N ASN A 186 -11.55 -35.57 9.83
CA ASN A 186 -11.96 -36.50 10.88
C ASN A 186 -13.28 -37.16 10.40
N ARG A 187 -13.21 -38.47 10.18
CA ARG A 187 -14.37 -39.35 10.04
C ARG A 187 -14.81 -39.78 11.42
#